data_AF-B0SSX4-F1
#
_entry.id   AF-B0SSX4-F1
#
_cell.length_a   1.000
_cell.length_b   1.000
_cell.length_c   1.000
_cell.angle_alpha   90.00
_cell.angle_beta   90.00
_cell.angle_gamma   90.00
#
_symmetry.space_group_name_H-M   'P 1'
#
loop_
_entity.id
_entity.type
_entity.pdbx_description
1 polymer ?
#
loop_
_entity_poly.entity_id
_entity_poly.type
_entity_poly.pdbx_seq_one_letter_code
_entity_poly.pdbx_strand_id
1 'polypeptide(L)'
;MNHEEFHRFLKEQKLYKNLTTISKLISISFLVIYLYLLFSSSYTASPLIVVINYLAIFTGFSGLIRFKYFEIPSILLSVFDLGSESPFYLLSGEEKKYVWRKAGREEELPTDPNPDWIVSTLQLHDRFPWKSVGKFYLVFYLVVILISVYYLTSVYLETGFQN
;
A
#
# COMPACT_ATOMS: atom_id res chain seq x y z
N MET A 1 -13.97 6.62 27.35
CA MET A 1 -13.74 6.62 25.89
C MET A 1 -12.57 5.71 25.59
N ASN A 2 -12.75 4.73 24.71
CA ASN A 2 -11.72 3.72 24.45
C ASN A 2 -10.82 4.18 23.30
N HIS A 3 -9.77 4.94 23.64
CA HIS A 3 -8.79 5.46 22.66
C HIS A 3 -8.00 4.37 21.94
N GLU A 4 -8.10 3.12 22.37
CA GLU A 4 -7.39 1.99 21.77
C GLU A 4 -7.72 1.83 20.28
N GLU A 5 -8.99 1.97 19.91
CA GLU A 5 -9.44 1.79 18.53
C GLU A 5 -8.97 2.93 17.62
N PHE A 6 -8.98 4.16 18.14
CA PHE A 6 -8.38 5.29 17.42
C PHE A 6 -6.86 5.12 17.26
N HIS A 7 -6.16 4.62 18.30
CA HIS A 7 -4.74 4.34 18.20
C HIS A 7 -4.42 3.22 17.18
N ARG A 8 -5.26 2.19 17.08
CA ARG A 8 -5.13 1.15 16.04
C ARG A 8 -5.27 1.76 14.64
N PHE A 9 -6.25 2.63 14.45
CA PHE A 9 -6.41 3.40 13.22
C PHE A 9 -5.18 4.27 12.91
N LEU A 10 -4.63 5.00 13.89
CA LEU A 10 -3.41 5.81 13.68
C LEU A 10 -2.19 4.94 13.32
N LYS A 11 -2.06 3.75 13.92
CA LYS A 11 -1.03 2.78 13.55
C LYS A 11 -1.19 2.32 12.10
N GLU A 12 -2.42 2.05 11.65
CA GLU A 12 -2.71 1.72 10.25
C GLU A 12 -2.27 2.84 9.31
N GLN A 13 -2.62 4.10 9.62
CA GLN A 13 -2.22 5.26 8.81
C GLN A 13 -0.70 5.45 8.76
N LYS A 14 -0.02 5.24 9.90
CA LYS A 14 1.45 5.27 9.97
C LYS A 14 2.06 4.16 9.13
N LEU A 15 1.51 2.95 9.17
CA LEU A 15 1.96 1.83 8.34
C LEU A 15 1.83 2.15 6.85
N TYR A 16 0.68 2.67 6.42
CA TYR A 16 0.47 3.10 5.03
C TYR A 16 1.53 4.12 4.58
N LYS A 17 1.78 5.15 5.40
CA LYS A 17 2.80 6.16 5.11
C LYS A 17 4.19 5.55 5.00
N ASN A 18 4.56 4.68 5.95
CA ASN A 18 5.86 4.01 5.95
C ASN A 18 6.05 3.14 4.71
N LEU A 19 5.06 2.30 4.37
CA LEU A 19 5.12 1.45 3.17
C LEU A 19 5.22 2.28 1.89
N THR A 20 4.53 3.42 1.83
CA THR A 20 4.63 4.35 0.71
C THR A 20 6.02 4.96 0.59
N THR A 21 6.61 5.40 1.70
CA THR A 21 7.99 5.92 1.72
C THR A 21 9.00 4.85 1.30
N ILE A 22 8.90 3.64 1.84
CA ILE A 22 9.79 2.52 1.48
C ILE A 22 9.70 2.22 -0.01
N SER A 23 8.48 2.13 -0.55
CA SER A 23 8.27 1.88 -1.97
C SER A 23 8.84 2.98 -2.86
N LYS A 24 8.73 4.25 -2.46
CA LYS A 24 9.38 5.36 -3.18
C LYS A 24 10.90 5.23 -3.15
N LEU A 25 11.48 4.87 -2.00
CA LEU A 25 12.92 4.65 -1.89
C LEU A 25 13.39 3.51 -2.79
N ILE A 26 12.69 2.37 -2.78
CA ILE A 26 12.98 1.23 -3.68
C ILE A 26 12.91 1.66 -5.15
N SER A 27 11.86 2.39 -5.56
CA SER A 27 11.73 2.89 -6.93
C SER A 27 12.89 3.81 -7.32
N ILE A 28 13.31 4.72 -6.43
CA ILE A 28 14.45 5.61 -6.67
C ILE A 28 15.74 4.80 -6.78
N SER A 29 15.96 3.81 -5.90
CA SER A 29 17.14 2.95 -5.96
C SER A 29 17.22 2.18 -7.28
N PHE A 30 16.11 1.57 -7.74
CA PHE A 30 16.09 0.90 -9.03
C PHE A 30 16.30 1.87 -10.21
N LEU A 31 15.77 3.09 -10.13
CA LEU A 31 16.04 4.11 -11.14
C LEU A 31 17.53 4.48 -11.20
N VAL A 32 18.20 4.66 -10.06
CA VAL A 32 19.63 4.95 -10.01
C VAL A 32 20.46 3.81 -10.62
N ILE A 33 20.15 2.56 -10.26
CA ILE A 33 20.83 1.37 -10.83
C ILE A 33 20.57 1.28 -12.34
N TYR A 34 19.34 1.53 -12.77
CA TYR A 34 18.98 1.56 -14.18
C TYR A 34 19.80 2.60 -14.96
N LEU A 35 19.88 3.83 -14.46
CA LEU A 35 20.65 4.89 -15.11
C LEU A 35 22.15 4.55 -15.14
N TYR A 36 22.69 3.99 -14.05
CA TYR A 36 24.08 3.52 -14.02
C TYR A 36 24.36 2.51 -15.14
N LEU A 37 23.52 1.49 -15.30
CA LEU A 37 23.68 0.48 -16.35
C LEU A 37 23.50 1.07 -17.75
N LEU A 38 22.55 2.00 -17.93
CA LEU A 38 22.30 2.67 -19.21
C LEU A 38 23.53 3.47 -19.68
N PHE A 39 24.19 4.19 -18.76
CA PHE A 39 25.33 5.05 -19.08
C PHE A 39 26.69 4.34 -19.03
N SER A 40 26.78 3.11 -18.53
CA SER A 40 28.02 2.31 -18.50
C SER A 40 28.46 1.73 -19.87
N SER A 41 27.97 2.31 -20.97
CA SER A 41 28.38 2.19 -22.39
C SER A 41 28.43 0.81 -23.08
N SER A 42 28.27 -0.32 -22.40
CA SER A 42 28.30 -1.66 -23.04
C SER A 42 26.99 -2.46 -22.96
N TYR A 43 25.96 -1.94 -22.31
CA TYR A 43 24.83 -2.73 -21.81
C TYR A 43 23.49 -2.55 -22.55
N THR A 44 23.50 -2.06 -23.79
CA THR A 44 22.27 -1.71 -24.55
C THR A 44 21.31 -2.87 -24.84
N ALA A 45 21.66 -4.13 -24.51
CA ALA A 45 20.77 -5.29 -24.58
C ALA A 45 20.92 -6.27 -23.40
N SER A 46 21.45 -5.80 -22.25
CA SER A 46 21.68 -6.71 -21.13
C SER A 46 20.38 -7.17 -20.47
N PRO A 47 20.21 -8.49 -20.22
CA PRO A 47 19.08 -9.04 -19.46
C PRO A 47 18.85 -8.33 -18.11
N LEU A 48 19.89 -7.75 -17.52
CA LEU A 48 19.80 -7.01 -16.25
C LEU A 48 18.94 -5.74 -16.35
N ILE A 49 19.06 -4.99 -17.45
CA ILE A 49 18.26 -3.79 -17.70
C ILE A 49 16.78 -4.17 -17.82
N VAL A 50 16.49 -5.30 -18.47
CA VAL A 50 15.14 -5.85 -18.60
C VAL A 50 14.58 -6.24 -17.23
N VAL A 51 15.35 -6.95 -16.40
CA VAL A 51 14.95 -7.34 -15.04
C VAL A 51 14.65 -6.10 -14.17
N ILE A 52 15.48 -5.06 -14.23
CA ILE A 52 15.26 -3.83 -13.45
C ILE A 52 14.00 -3.09 -13.92
N ASN A 53 13.74 -3.03 -15.22
CA ASN A 53 12.50 -2.45 -15.75
C ASN A 53 11.27 -3.22 -15.27
N TYR A 54 11.28 -4.55 -15.33
CA TYR A 54 10.18 -5.36 -14.81
C TYR A 54 9.98 -5.16 -13.30
N LEU A 55 11.06 -5.04 -12.52
CA LEU A 55 10.98 -4.74 -11.09
C LEU A 55 10.38 -3.35 -10.83
N ALA A 56 10.73 -2.36 -11.63
CA ALA A 56 10.17 -1.01 -11.52
C ALA A 56 8.66 -1.01 -11.82
N ILE A 57 8.24 -1.68 -12.90
CA ILE A 57 6.82 -1.85 -13.27
C ILE A 57 6.07 -2.60 -12.15
N PHE A 58 6.63 -3.70 -11.67
CA PHE A 58 6.05 -4.51 -10.60
C PHE A 58 5.92 -3.74 -9.27
N THR A 59 6.92 -2.90 -8.95
CA THR A 59 6.87 -1.95 -7.82
C THR A 59 5.78 -0.89 -8.02
N GLY A 60 5.59 -0.40 -9.24
CA GLY A 60 4.50 0.50 -9.61
C GLY A 60 3.11 -0.13 -9.40
N PHE A 61 2.90 -1.33 -9.93
CA PHE A 61 1.66 -2.09 -9.73
C PHE A 61 1.40 -2.40 -8.24
N SER A 62 2.44 -2.72 -7.48
CA SER A 62 2.36 -2.89 -6.03
C SER A 62 1.81 -1.64 -5.32
N GLY A 63 2.15 -0.45 -5.83
CA GLY A 63 1.59 0.82 -5.37
C GLY A 63 0.08 0.90 -5.50
N LEU A 64 -0.50 0.42 -6.61
CA LEU A 64 -1.96 0.42 -6.84
C LEU A 64 -2.69 -0.51 -5.86
N ILE A 65 -2.16 -1.72 -5.64
CA ILE A 65 -2.75 -2.68 -4.71
C ILE A 65 -2.66 -2.15 -3.28
N ARG A 66 -1.53 -1.55 -2.89
CA ARG A 66 -1.39 -0.87 -1.59
C ARG A 66 -2.41 0.26 -1.44
N PHE A 67 -2.55 1.10 -2.46
CA PHE A 67 -3.53 2.19 -2.44
C PHE A 67 -4.94 1.64 -2.16
N LYS A 68 -5.37 0.62 -2.92
CA LYS A 68 -6.69 -0.01 -2.71
C LYS A 68 -6.82 -0.73 -1.36
N TYR A 69 -5.75 -1.30 -0.82
CA TYR A 69 -5.75 -1.91 0.52
C TYR A 69 -6.04 -0.89 1.63
N PHE A 70 -5.46 0.31 1.54
CA PHE A 70 -5.57 1.36 2.58
C PHE A 70 -6.60 2.45 2.26
N GLU A 71 -7.26 2.39 1.10
CA GLU A 71 -8.26 3.36 0.62
C GLU A 71 -9.36 3.62 1.66
N ILE A 72 -9.89 2.55 2.26
CA ILE A 72 -10.88 2.64 3.33
C ILE A 72 -10.24 2.13 4.63
N PRO A 73 -10.20 2.95 5.70
CA PRO A 73 -9.74 2.54 7.02
C PRO A 73 -10.45 1.28 7.53
N SER A 74 -9.72 0.40 8.20
CA SER A 74 -10.28 -0.88 8.68
C SER A 74 -11.45 -0.68 9.66
N ILE A 75 -11.40 0.40 10.44
CA ILE A 75 -12.47 0.79 11.38
C ILE A 75 -13.78 1.20 10.70
N LEU A 76 -13.72 1.69 9.45
CA LEU A 76 -14.92 1.97 8.65
C LEU A 76 -15.40 0.72 7.92
N LEU A 77 -14.47 -0.15 7.52
CA LEU A 77 -14.82 -1.46 6.95
C LEU A 77 -15.60 -2.32 7.95
N SER A 78 -15.26 -2.27 9.24
CA SER A 78 -15.98 -3.03 10.27
C SER A 78 -17.43 -2.60 10.47
N VAL A 79 -17.84 -1.41 9.98
CA VAL A 79 -19.26 -1.00 9.99
C VAL A 79 -20.09 -1.93 9.11
N PHE A 80 -19.50 -2.48 8.04
CA PHE A 80 -20.18 -3.44 7.19
C PHE A 80 -20.52 -4.75 7.92
N ASP A 81 -19.58 -5.25 8.73
CA ASP A 81 -19.73 -6.54 9.40
C ASP A 81 -20.47 -6.43 10.76
N LEU A 82 -20.26 -5.33 11.48
CA LEU A 82 -20.72 -5.15 12.87
C LEU A 82 -21.83 -4.10 13.02
N GLY A 83 -22.17 -3.37 11.97
CA GLY A 83 -23.18 -2.30 12.01
C GLY A 83 -22.88 -1.28 13.12
N SER A 84 -23.88 -1.01 13.96
CA SER A 84 -23.80 -0.08 15.09
C SER A 84 -22.84 -0.51 16.20
N GLU A 85 -22.46 -1.80 16.24
CA GLU A 85 -21.48 -2.33 17.20
C GLU A 85 -20.03 -2.10 16.74
N SER A 86 -19.84 -1.51 15.55
CA SER A 86 -18.51 -1.23 15.02
C SER A 86 -17.70 -0.31 15.96
N PRO A 87 -16.39 -0.56 16.11
CA PRO A 87 -15.47 0.32 16.83
C PRO A 87 -15.52 1.79 16.41
N PHE A 88 -15.96 2.07 15.18
CA PHE A 88 -16.22 3.42 14.71
C PHE A 88 -17.18 4.21 15.62
N TYR A 89 -18.23 3.57 16.13
CA TYR A 89 -19.25 4.22 16.96
C TYR A 89 -18.76 4.57 18.36
N LEU A 90 -17.70 3.91 18.84
CA LEU A 90 -17.06 4.16 20.14
C LEU A 90 -16.15 5.40 20.14
N LEU A 91 -15.83 5.94 18.97
CA LEU A 91 -15.00 7.13 18.80
C LEU A 91 -15.75 8.42 19.18
N SER A 92 -15.00 9.44 19.61
CA SER A 92 -15.54 10.80 19.76
C SER A 92 -15.91 11.41 18.41
N GLY A 93 -16.75 12.45 18.42
CA GLY A 93 -17.18 13.14 17.19
C GLY A 93 -16.02 13.65 16.33
N GLU A 94 -14.97 14.20 16.97
CA GLU A 94 -13.77 14.68 16.24
C GLU A 94 -12.94 13.53 15.67
N GLU A 95 -12.80 12.42 16.41
CA GLU A 95 -12.12 11.22 15.90
C GLU A 95 -12.89 10.61 14.71
N LYS A 96 -14.23 10.55 14.79
CA LYS A 96 -15.09 10.08 13.68
C LYS A 96 -14.89 10.93 12.43
N LYS A 97 -14.94 12.26 12.55
CA LYS A 97 -14.67 13.19 11.43
C LYS A 97 -13.28 12.98 10.85
N TYR A 98 -12.27 12.78 11.69
CA TYR A 98 -10.91 12.55 11.24
C TYR A 98 -10.77 11.24 10.45
N VAL A 99 -11.35 10.15 10.96
CA VAL A 99 -11.39 8.85 10.28
C VAL A 99 -12.13 8.95 8.94
N TRP A 100 -13.28 9.64 8.92
CA TRP A 100 -14.07 9.87 7.72
C TRP A 100 -13.30 10.59 6.62
N ARG A 101 -12.64 11.71 6.96
CA ARG A 101 -11.78 12.45 6.03
C ARG A 101 -10.64 11.60 5.47
N LYS A 102 -10.11 10.67 6.27
CA LYS A 102 -9.04 9.76 5.81
C LYS A 102 -9.52 8.67 4.86
N ALA A 103 -10.82 8.41 4.76
CA ALA A 103 -11.40 7.59 3.70
C ALA A 103 -11.56 8.34 2.36
N GLY A 104 -11.01 9.56 2.24
CA GLY A 104 -11.08 10.35 1.00
C GLY A 104 -12.43 11.03 0.79
N ARG A 105 -13.24 11.17 1.84
CA ARG A 105 -14.53 11.85 1.77
C ARG A 105 -14.37 13.30 2.23
N GLU A 106 -14.78 14.22 1.36
CA GLU A 106 -14.79 15.67 1.63
C GLU A 106 -16.14 16.12 2.22
N GLU A 107 -17.19 15.32 2.01
CA GLU A 107 -18.51 15.55 2.59
C GLU A 107 -18.47 15.49 4.12
N GLU A 108 -19.25 16.36 4.75
CA GLU A 108 -19.38 16.36 6.21
C GLU A 108 -20.03 15.05 6.67
N LEU A 109 -19.41 14.45 7.69
CA LEU A 109 -20.01 13.31 8.37
C LEU A 109 -21.28 13.80 9.11
N PRO A 110 -22.45 13.16 8.89
CA PRO A 110 -23.66 13.46 9.64
C PRO A 110 -23.42 13.37 11.15
N THR A 111 -24.14 14.16 11.93
CA THR A 111 -24.01 14.19 13.39
C THR A 111 -24.27 12.82 14.02
N ASP A 112 -25.18 12.05 13.44
CA ASP A 112 -25.48 10.67 13.83
C ASP A 112 -25.55 9.76 12.58
N PRO A 113 -24.40 9.23 12.13
CA PRO A 113 -24.33 8.48 10.88
C PRO A 113 -24.84 7.04 11.09
N ASN A 114 -26.01 6.72 10.54
CA ASN A 114 -26.53 5.34 10.49
C ASN A 114 -25.53 4.40 9.77
N PRO A 115 -25.27 3.18 10.26
CA PRO A 115 -24.45 2.19 9.56
C PRO A 115 -24.80 2.02 8.08
N ASP A 116 -26.09 1.95 7.73
CA ASP A 116 -26.53 1.77 6.35
C ASP A 116 -26.07 2.92 5.45
N TRP A 117 -26.12 4.14 5.99
CA TRP A 117 -25.67 5.34 5.29
C TRP A 117 -24.16 5.30 5.04
N ILE A 118 -23.37 4.84 6.01
CA ILE A 118 -21.91 4.67 5.85
C ILE A 118 -21.62 3.63 4.77
N VAL A 119 -22.29 2.48 4.85
CA VAL A 119 -22.13 1.36 3.92
C VAL A 119 -22.49 1.76 2.49
N SER A 120 -23.60 2.48 2.30
CA SER A 120 -24.03 2.96 0.98
C SER A 120 -23.08 4.03 0.43
N THR A 121 -22.67 4.99 1.27
CA THR A 121 -21.82 6.11 0.86
C THR A 121 -20.41 5.64 0.50
N LEU A 122 -19.90 4.65 1.23
CA LEU A 122 -18.60 4.04 0.94
C LEU A 122 -18.69 2.89 -0.07
N GLN A 123 -19.89 2.52 -0.53
CA GLN A 123 -20.14 1.41 -1.46
C GLN A 123 -19.46 0.10 -0.99
N LEU A 124 -19.59 -0.22 0.30
CA LEU A 124 -18.87 -1.35 0.89
C LEU A 124 -19.33 -2.71 0.35
N HIS A 125 -20.59 -2.83 -0.11
CA HIS A 125 -21.15 -4.05 -0.70
C HIS A 125 -20.42 -4.51 -1.96
N ASP A 126 -20.08 -3.57 -2.84
CA ASP A 126 -19.45 -3.87 -4.14
C ASP A 126 -17.93 -3.91 -4.05
N ARG A 127 -17.40 -3.73 -2.84
CA ARG A 127 -15.97 -3.60 -2.62
C ARG A 127 -15.30 -4.97 -2.70
N PHE A 128 -14.38 -5.09 -3.65
CA PHE A 128 -13.48 -6.23 -3.73
C PHE A 128 -12.67 -6.40 -2.41
N PRO A 129 -12.37 -7.62 -1.95
CA PRO A 129 -11.71 -7.87 -0.67
C PRO A 129 -10.21 -7.52 -0.68
N TRP A 130 -9.89 -6.25 -0.90
CA TRP A 130 -8.54 -5.71 -1.03
C TRP A 130 -7.67 -5.99 0.19
N LYS A 131 -8.26 -6.09 1.39
CA LYS A 131 -7.53 -6.43 2.62
C LYS A 131 -6.96 -7.85 2.57
N SER A 132 -7.69 -8.82 2.04
CA SER A 132 -7.19 -10.18 1.89
C SER A 132 -6.17 -10.25 0.76
N VAL A 133 -6.52 -9.70 -0.40
CA VAL A 133 -5.66 -9.72 -1.61
C VAL A 133 -4.34 -9.00 -1.38
N GLY A 134 -4.35 -7.84 -0.72
CA GLY A 134 -3.13 -7.09 -0.45
C GLY A 134 -2.17 -7.80 0.50
N LYS A 135 -2.66 -8.65 1.43
CA LYS A 135 -1.78 -9.47 2.29
C LYS A 135 -1.04 -10.53 1.48
N PHE A 136 -1.76 -11.30 0.67
CA PHE A 136 -1.17 -12.31 -0.22
C PHE A 136 -0.20 -11.66 -1.22
N TYR A 137 -0.62 -10.55 -1.81
CA TYR A 137 0.21 -9.80 -2.75
C TYR A 137 1.48 -9.26 -2.08
N LEU A 138 1.42 -8.75 -0.85
CA LEU A 138 2.60 -8.27 -0.14
C LEU A 138 3.63 -9.38 0.05
N VAL A 139 3.20 -10.58 0.44
CA VAL A 139 4.08 -11.75 0.60
C VAL A 139 4.73 -12.11 -0.74
N PHE A 140 3.92 -12.23 -1.80
CA PHE A 140 4.42 -12.52 -3.14
C PHE A 140 5.41 -11.45 -3.62
N TYR A 141 5.08 -10.17 -3.40
CA TYR A 141 5.92 -9.03 -3.75
C TYR A 141 7.28 -9.10 -3.06
N LEU A 142 7.31 -9.39 -1.76
CA LEU A 142 8.57 -9.52 -1.01
C LEU A 142 9.43 -10.66 -1.54
N VAL A 143 8.82 -11.81 -1.87
CA VAL A 143 9.55 -12.95 -2.44
C VAL A 143 10.19 -12.57 -3.78
N VAL A 144 9.44 -11.95 -4.69
CA VAL A 144 9.95 -11.53 -6.00
C VAL A 144 11.08 -10.52 -5.86
N ILE A 145 10.93 -9.50 -4.99
CA ILE A 145 11.99 -8.51 -4.75
C ILE A 145 13.23 -9.17 -4.17
N LEU A 146 13.11 -10.07 -3.19
CA LEU A 146 14.26 -10.74 -2.57
C LEU A 146 15.01 -11.62 -3.57
N ILE A 147 14.29 -12.43 -4.35
CA ILE A 147 14.91 -13.27 -5.39
C ILE A 147 15.64 -12.40 -6.42
N SER A 148 15.02 -11.30 -6.83
CA SER A 148 15.60 -10.44 -7.85
C SER A 148 16.82 -9.67 -7.33
N VAL A 149 16.79 -9.18 -6.08
CA VAL A 149 17.94 -8.56 -5.44
C VAL A 149 19.07 -9.56 -5.24
N TYR A 150 18.76 -10.81 -4.85
CA TYR A 150 19.75 -11.87 -4.74
C TYR A 150 20.41 -12.15 -6.09
N TYR A 151 19.61 -12.32 -7.15
CA TYR A 151 20.11 -12.52 -8.50
C TYR A 151 20.99 -11.37 -8.98
N LEU A 152 20.53 -10.12 -8.84
CA LEU A 152 21.31 -8.93 -9.21
C LEU A 152 22.64 -8.84 -8.45
N THR A 153 22.63 -9.14 -7.16
CA THR A 153 23.84 -9.17 -6.33
C THR A 153 24.80 -10.28 -6.74
N SER A 154 24.28 -11.49 -7.03
CA SER A 154 25.10 -12.61 -7.49
C SER A 154 25.80 -12.30 -8.80
N VAL A 155 25.06 -11.76 -9.79
CA VAL A 155 25.63 -11.38 -11.08
C VAL A 155 26.68 -10.27 -10.92
N TYR A 156 26.45 -9.31 -10.04
CA TYR A 156 27.44 -8.29 -9.72
C TYR A 156 28.73 -8.88 -9.15
N LEU A 157 28.63 -9.79 -8.18
CA LEU A 157 29.80 -10.40 -7.56
C LEU A 157 30.59 -11.28 -8.53
N GLU A 158 29.92 -11.97 -9.45
CA GLU A 158 30.57 -12.86 -10.40
C GLU A 158 31.22 -12.12 -11.57
N THR A 159 30.55 -11.09 -12.09
CA THR A 159 30.96 -10.46 -13.35
C THR A 159 31.30 -8.98 -13.23
N GLY A 160 31.07 -8.35 -12.07
CA GLY A 160 31.15 -6.90 -11.92
C GLY A 160 30.16 -6.14 -12.81
N PHE A 161 29.15 -6.84 -13.37
CA PHE A 161 28.37 -6.40 -14.52
C PHE A 161 29.24 -6.09 -15.76
N GLN A 162 30.25 -6.92 -16.06
CA GLN A 162 31.18 -6.74 -17.19
C GLN A 162 31.20 -7.88 -18.23
N ASN A 163 30.15 -8.71 -18.32
CA ASN A 163 30.00 -9.56 -19.52
C ASN A 163 29.61 -8.75 -20.75
#